data_AF-A0A674CUX5-F1
#
_entry.id   AF-A0A674CUX5-F1
#
_cell.length_a   1.000
_cell.length_b   1.000
_cell.length_c   1.000
_cell.angle_alpha   90.00
_cell.angle_beta   90.00
_cell.angle_gamma   90.00
#
_symmetry.space_group_name_H-M   'P 1'
#
loop_
_entity.id
_entity.type
_entity.pdbx_description
1 polymer ?
#
loop_
_entity_poly.entity_id
_entity_poly.type
_entity_poly.pdbx_seq_one_letter_code
_entity_poly.pdbx_strand_id
1 'polypeptide(L)'
;MCDRVFCQLHTHITFCPPLSGSCSCEIKRPYSGDNRRWIIRATMSDRKAVIKNADMSEEMQQDAVECATQALEKYNIEKDIAAYIKKEFDKKYNPTWHCIVGRNFGSYVTHETKHFIYFYLGQVAILLFKSG
;
A
#
# COMPACT_ATOMS: atom_id res chain seq x y z
N MET A 1 21.65 11.93 -7.33
CA MET A 1 20.61 11.47 -6.39
C MET A 1 19.57 10.71 -7.21
N CYS A 2 19.64 9.38 -7.15
CA CYS A 2 18.62 8.44 -7.64
C CYS A 2 17.31 8.72 -6.87
N ASP A 3 16.10 8.60 -7.44
CA ASP A 3 15.58 7.41 -8.11
C ASP A 3 14.65 7.77 -9.29
N ARG A 4 15.04 7.29 -10.48
CA ARG A 4 14.11 7.07 -11.60
C ARG A 4 13.97 5.56 -11.76
N VAL A 5 12.84 5.01 -11.36
CA VAL A 5 12.44 3.65 -11.77
C VAL A 5 11.47 3.82 -12.94
N PHE A 6 12.01 3.82 -14.15
CA PHE A 6 11.24 3.49 -15.34
C PHE A 6 11.56 2.03 -15.68
N CYS A 7 10.54 1.19 -15.57
CA CYS A 7 10.54 -0.20 -16.01
C CYS A 7 10.11 -0.23 -17.50
N GLN A 8 10.39 -1.36 -18.17
CA GLN A 8 10.09 -1.74 -19.59
C GLN A 8 11.30 -1.61 -20.54
N LEU A 9 11.65 -2.59 -21.39
CA LEU A 9 11.09 -3.92 -21.69
C LEU A 9 12.11 -4.70 -22.57
N HIS A 10 12.17 -6.03 -22.40
CA HIS A 10 12.50 -7.11 -23.34
C HIS A 10 13.69 -7.01 -24.33
N THR A 11 14.58 -8.03 -24.31
CA THR A 11 14.64 -9.10 -25.34
C THR A 11 15.64 -10.20 -24.95
N HIS A 12 15.31 -11.45 -25.32
CA HIS A 12 15.91 -12.73 -24.92
C HIS A 12 17.39 -12.93 -25.34
N ILE A 13 18.12 -13.84 -24.65
CA ILE A 13 18.48 -15.20 -25.12
C ILE A 13 19.43 -15.88 -24.11
N THR A 14 19.05 -17.12 -23.78
CA THR A 14 19.65 -18.11 -22.88
C THR A 14 21.04 -18.60 -23.32
N PHE A 15 21.92 -18.97 -22.40
CA PHE A 15 22.81 -20.14 -22.56
C PHE A 15 23.26 -20.68 -21.18
N CYS A 16 22.94 -21.96 -20.92
CA CYS A 16 23.48 -22.76 -19.82
C CYS A 16 24.79 -23.45 -20.27
N PRO A 17 25.77 -23.64 -19.37
CA PRO A 17 26.67 -24.79 -19.40
C PRO A 17 26.57 -25.67 -18.13
N PRO A 18 27.11 -26.90 -18.17
CA PRO A 18 26.59 -28.04 -17.40
C PRO A 18 27.43 -28.45 -16.17
N LEU A 19 26.71 -29.02 -15.19
CA LEU A 19 27.05 -30.15 -14.31
C LEU A 19 28.42 -30.19 -13.61
N SER A 20 28.42 -29.95 -12.30
CA SER A 20 28.94 -30.91 -11.30
C SER A 20 28.64 -30.42 -9.88
N GLY A 21 27.96 -31.24 -9.08
CA GLY A 21 27.81 -31.00 -7.63
C GLY A 21 26.37 -31.12 -7.17
N SER A 22 26.00 -32.34 -6.80
CA SER A 22 24.74 -32.72 -6.17
C SER A 22 24.35 -31.81 -4.99
N CYS A 23 23.31 -31.00 -5.19
CA CYS A 23 22.45 -30.53 -4.12
C CYS A 23 21.03 -30.88 -4.51
N SER A 24 20.51 -31.98 -3.95
CA SER A 24 19.09 -32.29 -4.01
C SER A 24 18.31 -31.09 -3.47
N CYS A 25 17.64 -30.37 -4.36
CA CYS A 25 16.59 -29.43 -3.99
C CYS A 25 15.40 -30.25 -3.46
N GLU A 26 15.48 -30.63 -2.19
CA GLU A 26 14.34 -31.19 -1.48
C GLU A 26 13.25 -30.12 -1.39
N ILE A 27 12.12 -30.42 -2.03
CA ILE A 27 10.84 -29.82 -1.72
C ILE A 27 10.57 -30.08 -0.23
N LYS A 28 10.89 -29.11 0.64
CA LYS A 28 10.40 -29.12 2.02
C LYS A 28 9.19 -28.21 2.14
N ARG A 29 8.02 -28.78 1.88
CA ARG A 29 6.82 -28.53 2.69
C ARG A 29 6.82 -29.59 3.82
N PRO A 30 6.03 -29.44 4.89
CA PRO A 30 5.74 -28.26 5.71
C PRO A 30 6.01 -28.56 7.21
N TYR A 31 6.37 -27.57 8.02
CA TYR A 31 6.19 -27.70 9.48
C TYR A 31 4.87 -27.04 9.88
N SER A 32 3.96 -27.91 10.34
CA SER A 32 2.71 -27.63 11.03
C SER A 32 2.94 -26.61 12.17
N GLY A 33 2.15 -25.55 12.33
CA GLY A 33 0.91 -25.26 11.66
C GLY A 33 0.43 -23.84 11.94
N ASP A 34 0.00 -23.19 10.88
CA ASP A 34 -1.30 -22.54 10.82
C ASP A 34 -1.58 -22.27 9.34
N ASN A 35 -2.35 -23.16 8.70
CA ASN A 35 -2.84 -22.96 7.33
C ASN A 35 -3.88 -21.82 7.22
N ARG A 36 -3.80 -20.82 8.11
CA ARG A 36 -4.66 -19.64 8.14
C ARG A 36 -3.93 -18.31 7.96
N ARG A 37 -2.60 -18.24 7.82
CA ARG A 37 -1.88 -16.95 7.92
C ARG A 37 -1.78 -16.08 6.64
N TRP A 38 -2.29 -16.53 5.50
CA TRP A 38 -2.55 -15.64 4.35
C TRP A 38 -4.02 -15.24 4.20
N ILE A 39 -4.85 -15.61 5.18
CA ILE A 39 -6.30 -15.32 5.24
C ILE A 39 -6.67 -14.76 6.63
N ILE A 40 -5.81 -13.93 7.22
CA ILE A 40 -6.20 -13.23 8.46
C ILE A 40 -6.68 -11.84 8.08
N ARG A 41 -8.02 -11.77 7.98
CA ARG A 41 -8.88 -10.57 7.91
C ARG A 41 -9.21 -10.01 6.53
N ALA A 42 -9.57 -10.87 5.58
CA ALA A 42 -10.59 -10.50 4.60
C ALA A 42 -11.98 -10.58 5.24
N THR A 43 -12.30 -9.65 6.15
CA THR A 43 -13.69 -9.39 6.58
C THR A 43 -13.89 -7.90 6.79
N MET A 44 -13.97 -7.18 5.67
CA MET A 44 -14.68 -5.89 5.51
C MET A 44 -14.82 -5.72 4.00
N SER A 45 -16.02 -5.98 3.50
CA SER A 45 -16.52 -5.80 2.13
C SER A 45 -15.45 -5.61 1.03
N ASP A 46 -15.14 -6.67 0.27
CA ASP A 46 -14.31 -6.77 -0.96
C ASP A 46 -13.77 -5.47 -1.62
N ARG A 47 -13.05 -4.64 -0.87
CA ARG A 47 -12.41 -3.44 -1.40
C ARG A 47 -10.91 -3.64 -1.28
N LYS A 48 -10.37 -4.34 -2.28
CA LYS A 48 -8.94 -4.61 -2.43
C LYS A 48 -8.17 -3.28 -2.40
N ALA A 49 -7.36 -3.09 -1.37
CA ALA A 49 -6.41 -2.01 -1.31
C ALA A 49 -5.22 -2.32 -2.23
N VAL A 50 -4.85 -1.36 -3.08
CA VAL A 50 -3.71 -1.45 -4.01
C VAL A 50 -2.83 -0.23 -3.76
N ILE A 51 -1.73 -0.44 -3.04
CA ILE A 51 -0.74 0.59 -2.77
C ILE A 51 0.05 0.85 -4.05
N LYS A 52 0.13 2.12 -4.45
CA LYS A 52 0.93 2.56 -5.59
C LYS A 52 2.30 3.01 -5.12
N ASN A 53 2.30 3.96 -4.19
CA ASN A 53 3.50 4.47 -3.55
C ASN A 53 3.23 4.61 -2.05
N ALA A 54 4.18 4.22 -1.23
CA ALA A 54 4.15 4.49 0.20
C ALA A 54 5.58 4.79 0.65
N ASP A 55 5.75 5.92 1.33
CA ASP A 55 6.95 6.29 2.06
C ASP A 55 6.54 6.48 3.52
N MET A 56 6.36 5.37 4.23
CA MET A 56 6.06 5.25 5.67
C MET A 56 6.20 3.78 6.11
N SER A 57 6.19 3.49 7.42
CA SER A 57 6.30 2.12 7.94
C SER A 57 5.08 1.26 7.61
N GLU A 58 5.26 -0.06 7.46
CA GLU A 58 4.17 -1.00 7.13
C GLU A 58 3.00 -0.94 8.14
N GLU A 59 3.29 -0.75 9.42
CA GLU A 59 2.27 -0.56 10.46
C GLU A 59 1.40 0.68 10.19
N MET A 60 2.02 1.80 9.80
CA MET A 60 1.30 3.03 9.47
C MET A 60 0.53 2.90 8.15
N GLN A 61 1.06 2.14 7.19
CA GLN A 61 0.35 1.84 5.93
C GLN A 61 -0.93 1.05 6.21
N GLN A 62 -0.85 0.02 7.06
CA GLN A 62 -1.99 -0.78 7.45
C GLN A 62 -3.04 0.07 8.17
N ASP A 63 -2.62 0.93 9.10
CA ASP A 63 -3.51 1.87 9.78
C ASP A 63 -4.21 2.82 8.79
N ALA A 64 -3.50 3.32 7.77
CA ALA A 64 -4.09 4.17 6.75
C ALA A 64 -5.19 3.46 5.95
N VAL A 65 -4.94 2.20 5.57
CA VAL A 65 -5.91 1.37 4.84
C VAL A 65 -7.12 1.04 5.71
N GLU A 66 -6.91 0.72 6.99
CA GLU A 66 -8.00 0.44 7.94
C GLU A 66 -8.86 1.69 8.20
N CYS A 67 -8.22 2.84 8.45
CA CYS A 67 -8.92 4.12 8.60
C CYS A 67 -9.73 4.47 7.35
N ALA A 68 -9.17 4.28 6.16
CA ALA A 68 -9.86 4.54 4.90
C ALA A 68 -11.05 3.60 4.69
N THR A 69 -10.92 2.32 5.04
CA THR A 69 -12.00 1.33 4.95
C THR A 69 -13.17 1.74 5.85
N GLN A 70 -12.89 2.09 7.11
CA GLN A 70 -13.91 2.56 8.06
C GLN A 70 -14.57 3.86 7.60
N ALA A 71 -13.79 4.79 7.05
CA ALA A 71 -14.31 6.06 6.54
C ALA A 71 -15.28 5.83 5.36
N LEU A 72 -14.93 4.91 4.47
CA LEU A 72 -15.73 4.53 3.30
C LEU A 72 -16.97 3.69 3.61
N GLU A 73 -17.11 3.19 4.84
CA GLU A 73 -18.33 2.56 5.34
C GLU A 73 -19.26 3.56 6.02
N LYS A 74 -18.71 4.56 6.70
CA LYS A 74 -19.48 5.60 7.41
C LYS A 74 -19.94 6.73 6.50
N TYR A 75 -19.14 7.07 5.50
CA TYR A 75 -19.36 8.24 4.65
C TYR A 75 -19.37 7.83 3.17
N ASN A 76 -20.31 8.41 2.42
CA ASN A 76 -20.40 8.25 0.96
C ASN A 76 -19.84 9.46 0.20
N ILE A 77 -19.57 10.56 0.89
CA ILE A 77 -19.08 11.81 0.31
C ILE A 77 -17.56 11.84 0.43
N GLU A 78 -16.86 11.98 -0.71
CA GLU A 78 -15.39 11.96 -0.79
C GLU A 78 -14.73 13.00 0.13
N LYS A 79 -15.32 14.19 0.24
CA LYS A 79 -14.87 15.25 1.14
C LYS A 79 -14.92 14.84 2.61
N ASP A 80 -15.99 14.15 3.02
CA ASP A 80 -16.18 13.71 4.41
C ASP A 80 -15.23 12.56 4.76
N ILE A 81 -15.02 11.64 3.80
CA ILE A 81 -14.04 10.56 3.92
C ILE A 81 -12.64 11.14 4.13
N ALA A 82 -12.24 12.11 3.31
CA ALA A 82 -10.95 12.78 3.43
C ALA A 82 -10.79 13.50 4.78
N ALA A 83 -11.83 14.21 5.22
CA ALA A 83 -11.84 14.91 6.50
C ALA A 83 -11.75 13.96 7.69
N TYR A 84 -12.41 12.79 7.63
CA TYR A 84 -12.34 11.76 8.66
C TYR A 84 -10.93 11.19 8.80
N ILE A 85 -10.31 10.77 7.68
CA ILE A 85 -8.96 10.19 7.68
C ILE A 85 -7.95 11.22 8.20
N LYS A 86 -8.03 12.47 7.71
CA LYS A 86 -7.19 13.58 8.19
C LYS A 86 -7.31 13.76 9.70
N LYS A 87 -8.53 13.80 10.23
CA LYS A 87 -8.78 14.04 11.66
C LYS A 87 -8.24 12.92 12.55
N GLU A 88 -8.34 11.67 12.11
CA GLU A 88 -7.79 10.54 12.85
C GLU A 88 -6.26 10.51 12.80
N PHE A 89 -5.66 10.81 11.65
CA PHE A 89 -4.20 10.90 11.51
C PHE A 89 -3.61 12.10 12.26
N ASP A 90 -4.25 13.27 12.23
CA ASP A 90 -3.82 14.45 13.00
C ASP A 90 -3.75 14.18 14.51
N LYS A 91 -4.69 13.39 15.04
CA LYS A 91 -4.70 13.00 16.46
C LYS A 91 -3.61 12.00 16.81
N LYS A 92 -3.31 11.05 15.92
CA LYS A 92 -2.40 9.94 16.19
C LYS A 92 -0.94 10.26 15.89
N TYR A 93 -0.68 11.04 14.83
CA TYR A 93 0.66 11.30 14.28
C TYR A 93 1.02 12.78 14.19
N ASN A 94 0.32 13.62 14.95
CA ASN A 94 0.46 15.08 15.01
C ASN A 94 0.03 15.80 13.72
N PRO A 95 -0.55 17.02 13.83
CA PRO A 95 -0.90 17.83 12.67
C PRO A 95 0.36 18.38 11.94
N THR A 96 0.29 18.81 10.68
CA THR A 96 -0.88 18.90 9.79
C THR A 96 -0.85 17.86 8.66
N TRP A 97 -1.78 16.91 8.69
CA TRP A 97 -2.01 15.96 7.61
C TRP A 97 -2.97 16.51 6.55
N HIS A 98 -2.79 16.06 5.32
CA HIS A 98 -3.63 16.39 4.17
C HIS A 98 -4.08 15.09 3.52
N CYS A 99 -5.38 14.98 3.29
CA CYS A 99 -5.99 13.83 2.63
C CYS A 99 -6.77 14.29 1.40
N ILE A 100 -6.62 13.58 0.29
CA ILE A 100 -7.35 13.78 -0.96
C ILE A 100 -7.94 12.43 -1.35
N VAL A 101 -9.25 12.43 -1.64
CA VAL A 101 -10.00 11.25 -2.04
C VAL A 101 -10.73 11.58 -3.34
N GLY A 102 -10.66 10.68 -4.32
CA GLY A 102 -11.38 10.83 -5.59
C GLY A 102 -11.08 9.71 -6.57
N ARG A 103 -11.92 9.58 -7.60
CA ARG A 103 -11.77 8.52 -8.62
C ARG A 103 -10.71 8.87 -9.68
N ASN A 104 -10.61 10.15 -10.04
CA ASN A 104 -9.69 10.66 -11.05
C ASN A 104 -9.10 11.98 -10.57
N PHE A 105 -7.87 11.96 -10.06
CA PHE A 105 -7.14 13.17 -9.71
C PHE A 105 -5.66 12.99 -10.00
N GLY A 106 -5.02 14.10 -10.38
CA GLY A 106 -3.57 14.23 -10.43
C GLY A 106 -3.18 15.39 -9.53
N SER A 107 -2.24 15.16 -8.62
CA SER A 107 -1.76 16.19 -7.69
C SER A 107 -0.24 16.19 -7.66
N TYR A 108 0.33 17.39 -7.53
CA TYR A 108 1.74 17.60 -7.27
C TYR A 108 1.86 18.24 -5.89
N VAL A 109 2.40 17.49 -4.93
CA VAL A 109 2.48 17.92 -3.52
C VAL A 109 3.88 17.69 -2.98
N THR A 110 4.42 18.71 -2.31
CA THR A 110 5.64 18.62 -1.51
C THR A 110 5.27 18.10 -0.12
N HIS A 111 5.82 16.97 0.28
CA HIS A 111 5.50 16.30 1.54
C HIS A 111 6.76 16.10 2.39
N GLU A 112 6.58 15.92 3.70
CA GLU A 112 7.65 15.48 4.59
C GLU A 112 8.05 14.03 4.26
N THR A 113 9.35 13.72 4.35
CA THR A 113 9.85 12.34 4.19
C THR A 113 9.18 11.40 5.20
N LYS A 114 8.93 10.16 4.81
CA LYS A 114 8.32 9.09 5.64
C LYS A 114 6.87 9.32 6.06
N HIS A 115 6.18 10.31 5.48
CA HIS A 115 4.78 10.64 5.79
C HIS A 115 3.96 10.80 4.51
N PHE A 116 4.07 9.84 3.59
CA PHE A 116 3.36 9.87 2.31
C PHE A 116 2.82 8.49 1.93
N ILE A 117 1.56 8.41 1.55
CA ILE A 117 0.96 7.20 1.02
C ILE A 117 -0.07 7.51 -0.06
N TYR A 118 0.00 6.73 -1.13
CA TYR A 118 -0.91 6.76 -2.26
C TYR A 118 -1.36 5.36 -2.60
N PHE A 119 -2.67 5.12 -2.47
CA PHE A 119 -3.26 3.82 -2.70
C PHE A 119 -4.67 3.93 -3.30
N TYR A 120 -5.10 2.86 -3.92
CA TYR A 120 -6.46 2.69 -4.43
C TYR A 120 -7.21 1.75 -3.51
N LEU A 121 -8.46 2.09 -3.19
CA LEU A 121 -9.38 1.21 -2.47
C LEU A 121 -10.61 1.00 -3.36
N GLY A 122 -10.61 -0.13 -4.08
CA GLY A 122 -11.57 -0.36 -5.17
C GLY A 122 -11.36 0.60 -6.35
N GLN A 123 -12.34 1.48 -6.60
CA GLN A 123 -12.31 2.48 -7.69
C GLN A 123 -11.92 3.89 -7.20
N VAL A 124 -11.70 4.06 -5.90
CA VAL A 124 -11.39 5.36 -5.29
C VAL A 124 -9.90 5.40 -4.98
N ALA A 125 -9.22 6.44 -5.44
CA ALA A 125 -7.86 6.73 -5.04
C ALA A 125 -7.85 7.58 -3.78
N ILE A 126 -6.89 7.30 -2.90
CA ILE A 126 -6.69 7.98 -1.63
C ILE A 126 -5.22 8.37 -1.56
N LEU A 127 -5.00 9.66 -1.37
CA LEU A 127 -3.69 10.25 -1.19
C LEU A 127 -3.65 10.91 0.18
N LEU A 128 -2.70 10.48 1.01
CA LEU A 128 -2.49 11.03 2.34
C LEU A 128 -1.02 11.43 2.47
N PHE A 129 -0.80 12.69 2.86
CA PHE A 129 0.54 13.23 3.02
C PHE A 129 0.58 14.24 4.15
N LYS A 130 1.76 14.40 4.77
CA LYS A 130 2.00 15.45 5.75
C LYS A 130 2.78 16.60 5.12
N SER A 131 2.38 17.82 5.43
CA SER A 131 3.03 19.05 4.99
C SER A 131 2.98 20.07 6.12
N GLY A 132 4.14 20.61 6.50
CA GLY A 132 4.32 21.57 7.59
C GLY A 132 5.73 22.13 7.60
#